data_AF-A0A3M2FWW1-F1
#
_entry.id   AF-A0A3M2FWW1-F1
#
_cell.length_a   1.000
_cell.length_b   1.000
_cell.length_c   1.000
_cell.angle_alpha   90.00
_cell.angle_beta   90.00
_cell.angle_gamma   90.00
#
_symmetry.space_group_name_H-M   'P 1'
#
loop_
_entity.id
_entity.type
_entity.pdbx_description
1 polymer ?
#
loop_
_entity_poly.entity_id
_entity_poly.type
_entity_poly.pdbx_seq_one_letter_code
_entity_poly.pdbx_strand_id
1 'polypeptide(L)'
;MHRNTTYQQKNLDFIYRQMARLNNPAEIGKLFEALFTPAELEDLAARWEILKRLHRGDTQRKIAGELHLGLCKITRGSKELKKEGSVVKEILNCKE
;
A
#
# COMPACT_ATOMS: atom_id res chain seq x y z
N MET A 1 -16.07 -21.25 -8.64
CA MET A 1 -16.00 -20.64 -7.29
C MET A 1 -16.55 -19.22 -7.36
N HIS A 2 -17.88 -19.06 -7.25
CA HIS A 2 -18.51 -17.74 -7.22
C HIS A 2 -18.36 -17.16 -5.81
N ARG A 3 -17.57 -16.09 -5.67
CA ARG A 3 -17.48 -15.37 -4.40
C ARG A 3 -18.79 -14.62 -4.18
N ASN A 4 -19.27 -14.66 -2.94
CA ASN A 4 -20.46 -13.99 -2.46
C ASN A 4 -20.20 -12.46 -2.44
N THR A 5 -20.37 -11.81 -3.60
CA THR A 5 -19.83 -10.47 -3.91
C THR A 5 -20.47 -9.33 -3.11
N THR A 6 -21.77 -9.43 -2.79
CA THR A 6 -22.50 -8.31 -2.17
C THR A 6 -22.14 -8.10 -0.70
N TYR A 7 -21.93 -9.16 0.07
CA TYR A 7 -21.58 -9.05 1.50
C TYR A 7 -20.15 -8.56 1.70
N GLN A 8 -19.21 -9.12 0.92
CA GLN A 8 -17.80 -8.72 0.98
C GLN A 8 -17.62 -7.25 0.59
N GLN A 9 -18.33 -6.77 -0.43
CA GLN A 9 -18.28 -5.37 -0.84
C GLN A 9 -18.81 -4.43 0.26
N LYS A 10 -19.93 -4.77 0.90
CA LYS A 10 -20.49 -3.96 2.01
C LYS A 10 -19.52 -3.82 3.18
N ASN A 11 -18.79 -4.88 3.52
CA ASN A 11 -17.79 -4.84 4.59
C ASN A 11 -16.58 -3.97 4.21
N LEU A 12 -16.10 -4.05 2.96
CA LEU A 12 -15.02 -3.18 2.49
C LEU A 12 -15.43 -1.71 2.53
N ASP A 13 -16.63 -1.38 2.05
CA ASP A 13 -17.13 -0.01 2.08
C ASP A 13 -17.26 0.52 3.52
N PHE A 14 -17.66 -0.34 4.46
CA PHE A 14 -17.70 0.02 5.88
C PHE A 14 -16.30 0.31 6.42
N ILE A 15 -15.32 -0.55 6.15
CA ILE A 15 -13.92 -0.36 6.56
C ILE A 15 -13.39 0.96 6.00
N TYR A 16 -13.60 1.26 4.72
CA TYR A 16 -13.15 2.51 4.10
C TYR A 16 -13.73 3.74 4.78
N ARG A 17 -15.02 3.72 5.13
CA ARG A 17 -15.67 4.82 5.86
C ARG A 17 -15.11 5.00 7.27
N GLN A 18 -14.80 3.91 7.98
CA GLN A 18 -14.19 4.03 9.31
C GLN A 18 -12.76 4.55 9.22
N MET A 19 -11.96 4.07 8.27
CA MET A 19 -10.60 4.55 8.04
C MET A 19 -10.58 6.04 7.70
N ALA A 20 -11.51 6.53 6.87
CA ALA A 20 -11.61 7.95 6.54
C ALA A 20 -11.99 8.84 7.73
N ARG A 21 -12.57 8.26 8.79
CA ARG A 21 -12.93 8.98 10.04
C ARG A 21 -11.80 9.01 11.05
N LEU A 22 -10.92 8.01 11.04
CA LEU A 22 -9.75 7.97 11.91
C LEU A 22 -8.76 9.04 11.43
N ASN A 23 -8.52 10.05 12.25
CA ASN A 23 -7.56 11.13 11.98
C ASN A 23 -6.29 11.04 12.84
N ASN A 24 -6.15 9.96 13.61
CA ASN A 24 -5.00 9.72 14.49
C ASN A 24 -4.16 8.53 14.00
N PRO A 25 -2.89 8.75 13.61
CA PRO A 25 -1.99 7.67 13.19
C PRO A 25 -1.85 6.53 14.19
N ALA A 26 -1.91 6.81 15.50
CA ALA A 26 -1.80 5.78 16.54
C ALA A 26 -3.01 4.84 16.57
N GLU A 27 -4.20 5.35 16.29
CA GLU A 27 -5.43 4.54 16.21
C GLU A 27 -5.44 3.68 14.94
N ILE A 28 -4.95 4.22 13.83
CA ILE A 28 -4.77 3.46 12.58
C ILE A 28 -3.75 2.33 12.80
N GLY A 29 -2.65 2.60 13.50
CA GLY A 29 -1.65 1.60 13.85
C GLY A 29 -2.25 0.43 14.64
N LYS A 30 -2.98 0.72 15.72
CA LYS A 30 -3.66 -0.31 16.52
C LYS A 30 -4.68 -1.11 15.71
N LEU A 31 -5.42 -0.46 14.81
CA LEU A 31 -6.34 -1.15 13.92
C LEU A 31 -5.60 -2.13 13.01
N PHE A 32 -4.48 -1.71 12.43
CA PHE A 32 -3.68 -2.57 11.54
C PHE A 32 -3.05 -3.74 12.29
N GLU A 33 -2.52 -3.53 13.49
CA GLU A 33 -2.00 -4.59 14.37
C GLU A 33 -3.09 -5.61 14.77
N ALA A 34 -4.34 -5.19 14.87
CA ALA A 34 -5.46 -6.08 15.16
C ALA A 34 -5.95 -6.88 13.93
N LEU A 35 -5.74 -6.36 12.71
CA LEU A 35 -6.25 -6.95 11.47
C LEU A 35 -5.23 -7.79 10.71
N PHE A 36 -3.94 -7.45 10.81
CA PHE A 36 -2.86 -8.06 10.05
C PHE A 36 -1.88 -8.79 10.98
N THR A 37 -1.25 -9.81 10.44
CA THR A 37 -0.09 -10.44 11.08
C THR A 37 1.14 -9.52 10.99
N PRO A 38 2.13 -9.68 11.89
CA PRO A 38 3.39 -8.92 11.81
C PRO A 38 4.06 -9.03 10.43
N ALA A 39 4.06 -10.22 9.84
CA ALA A 39 4.63 -10.46 8.51
C ALA A 39 3.88 -9.69 7.40
N GLU A 40 2.54 -9.58 7.48
CA GLU A 40 1.77 -8.80 6.52
C GLU A 40 2.02 -7.29 6.65
N LEU A 41 2.25 -6.80 7.87
CA LEU A 41 2.62 -5.40 8.12
C LEU A 41 4.02 -5.08 7.56
N GLU A 42 4.99 -5.97 7.76
CA GLU A 42 6.31 -5.86 7.14
C GLU A 42 6.20 -5.83 5.61
N ASP A 43 5.39 -6.71 5.04
CA ASP A 43 5.17 -6.79 3.59
C ASP A 43 4.47 -5.54 3.06
N LEU A 44 3.57 -4.93 3.84
CA LEU A 44 2.93 -3.64 3.53
C LEU A 44 3.94 -2.49 3.55
N ALA A 45 4.77 -2.41 4.60
CA ALA A 45 5.82 -1.39 4.72
C ALA A 45 6.84 -1.49 3.58
N ALA A 46 7.27 -2.71 3.25
CA ALA A 46 8.17 -2.98 2.14
C ALA A 46 7.59 -2.54 0.78
N ARG A 47 6.28 -2.74 0.56
CA ARG A 47 5.60 -2.24 -0.65
C ARG A 47 5.57 -0.72 -0.70
N TRP A 48 5.36 -0.06 0.43
CA TRP A 48 5.41 1.40 0.51
C TRP A 48 6.81 1.93 0.19
N GLU A 49 7.85 1.30 0.72
CA GLU A 49 9.24 1.68 0.44
C GLU A 49 9.60 1.54 -1.04
N ILE A 50 9.16 0.46 -1.70
CA ILE A 50 9.29 0.33 -3.17
C ILE A 50 8.71 1.55 -3.88
N LEU A 51 7.50 1.98 -3.50
CA LEU A 51 6.82 3.11 -4.13
C LEU A 51 7.56 4.43 -3.88
N LYS A 52 8.02 4.69 -2.64
CA LYS A 52 8.84 5.87 -2.31
C LYS A 52 10.10 5.94 -3.16
N ARG A 53 10.84 4.83 -3.27
CA ARG A 53 12.10 4.76 -4.03
C ARG A 53 11.89 4.93 -5.53
N LEU A 54 10.89 4.25 -6.09
CA LEU A 54 10.51 4.42 -7.50
C LEU A 54 10.12 5.88 -7.79
N HIS A 55 9.37 6.51 -6.89
CA HIS A 55 8.97 7.91 -7.02
C HIS A 55 10.17 8.87 -6.97
N ARG A 56 11.18 8.57 -6.13
CA ARG A 56 12.45 9.32 -6.05
C ARG A 56 13.39 9.10 -7.26
N GLY A 57 13.05 8.18 -8.17
CA GLY A 57 13.83 7.91 -9.39
C GLY A 57 14.84 6.76 -9.28
N ASP A 58 14.81 5.97 -8.20
CA ASP A 58 15.67 4.79 -8.12
C ASP A 58 15.31 3.76 -9.21
N THR A 59 16.32 3.09 -9.76
CA THR A 59 16.11 2.05 -10.77
C THR A 59 15.55 0.78 -10.13
N GLN A 60 14.71 0.06 -10.87
CA GLN A 60 14.11 -1.20 -10.39
C GLN A 60 15.17 -2.24 -10.01
N ARG A 61 16.30 -2.28 -10.72
CA ARG A 61 17.43 -3.18 -10.45
C ARG A 61 18.09 -2.84 -9.10
N LYS A 62 18.28 -1.55 -8.79
CA LYS A 62 18.82 -1.11 -7.51
C LYS A 62 17.89 -1.49 -6.35
N ILE A 63 16.59 -1.23 -6.50
CA ILE A 63 15.57 -1.57 -5.49
C ILE A 63 15.51 -3.09 -5.24
N ALA A 64 15.58 -3.90 -6.29
CA ALA A 64 15.56 -5.36 -6.17
C ALA A 64 16.79 -5.89 -5.40
N GLY A 65 17.97 -5.31 -5.64
CA GLY A 65 19.20 -5.71 -4.96
C GLY A 65 19.23 -5.36 -3.47
N GLU A 66 18.66 -4.22 -3.09
CA GLU A 66 18.72 -3.73 -1.70
C GLU A 66 17.57 -4.22 -0.81
N LEU A 67 16.36 -4.36 -1.35
CA LEU A 67 15.21 -4.82 -0.56
C LEU A 67 15.08 -6.35 -0.53
N HIS A 68 15.84 -7.07 -1.35
CA HIS A 68 15.71 -8.53 -1.54
C HIS A 68 14.28 -8.99 -1.88
N LEU A 69 13.47 -8.09 -2.47
CA LEU A 69 12.09 -8.33 -2.84
C LEU A 69 12.00 -8.79 -4.30
N GLY A 70 11.03 -9.69 -4.58
CA GLY A 70 10.80 -10.18 -5.94
C GLY A 70 10.45 -9.07 -6.95
N LEU A 71 11.02 -9.15 -8.14
CA LEU A 71 10.86 -8.18 -9.25
C LEU A 71 9.39 -7.88 -9.60
N CYS A 72 8.49 -8.86 -9.42
CA CYS A 72 7.05 -8.69 -9.64
C CYS A 72 6.44 -7.58 -8.75
N LYS A 73 6.89 -7.43 -7.50
CA LYS A 73 6.41 -6.38 -6.58
C LYS A 73 6.80 -4.98 -7.09
N ILE A 74 8.03 -4.85 -7.59
CA ILE A 74 8.60 -3.58 -8.08
C ILE A 74 7.94 -3.15 -9.39
N THR A 75 7.82 -4.07 -10.35
CA THR A 75 7.19 -3.78 -11.65
C THR A 75 5.72 -3.37 -11.49
N ARG A 76 4.98 -3.97 -10.54
CA ARG A 76 3.62 -3.53 -10.22
C ARG A 76 3.58 -2.12 -9.63
N GLY A 77 4.47 -1.80 -8.68
CA GLY A 77 4.57 -0.46 -8.12
C GLY A 77 4.92 0.61 -9.16
N SER A 78 5.82 0.29 -10.09
CA SER A 78 6.18 1.17 -11.22
C SER A 78 4.99 1.47 -12.12
N LYS A 79 4.13 0.47 -12.39
CA LYS A 79 2.89 0.69 -13.13
C LYS A 79 1.90 1.56 -12.36
N GLU A 80 1.78 1.35 -11.05
CA GLU A 80 0.88 2.15 -10.19
C GLU A 80 1.22 3.64 -10.24
N LEU A 81 2.50 4.00 -10.10
CA LEU A 81 2.96 5.39 -10.13
C LEU A 81 2.84 6.07 -11.52
N LYS A 82 2.67 5.29 -12.58
CA LYS A 82 2.47 5.80 -13.95
C LYS A 82 1.00 6.03 -14.29
N LYS A 83 0.05 5.53 -13.47
CA LYS A 83 -1.37 5.74 -13.71
C LYS A 83 -1.73 7.21 -13.50
N GLU A 84 -2.61 7.71 -14.37
CA GLU A 84 -3.29 8.98 -14.16
C GLU A 84 -4.19 8.88 -12.92
N GLY A 85 -4.20 9.92 -12.08
CA GLY A 85 -4.95 9.93 -10.81
C GLY A 85 -4.47 8.89 -9.78
N SER A 86 -3.19 8.49 -9.82
CA SER A 86 -2.64 7.61 -8.81
C SER A 86 -2.62 8.30 -7.45
N VAL A 87 -3.53 7.88 -6.56
CA VAL A 87 -3.60 8.35 -5.16
C VAL A 87 -2.25 8.19 -4.47
N VAL A 88 -1.51 7.11 -4.77
CA VAL A 88 -0.16 6.89 -4.23
C VAL A 88 0.79 8.02 -4.66
N LYS A 89 0.78 8.37 -5.94
CA LYS A 89 1.64 9.45 -6.46
C LYS A 89 1.26 10.80 -5.85
N GLU A 90 -0.03 11.07 -5.70
CA GLU A 90 -0.54 12.29 -5.06
C GLU A 90 -0.08 12.40 -3.61
N ILE A 91 -0.20 11.32 -2.83
CA ILE A 91 0.29 11.27 -1.44
C ILE A 91 1.81 11.50 -1.40
N LEU A 92 2.59 10.84 -2.26
CA LEU A 92 4.05 10.98 -2.26
C LEU A 92 4.54 12.36 -2.73
N ASN A 93 3.74 13.08 -3.52
CA ASN A 93 4.02 14.47 -3.90
C ASN A 93 3.78 15.44 -2.73
N CYS A 94 2.87 15.11 -1.81
CA CYS A 94 2.62 15.87 -0.61
C CYS A 94 3.82 15.68 0.32
N LYS A 95 4.69 16.69 0.41
CA LYS A 95 5.92 16.61 1.20
C LYS A 95 5.60 16.29 2.67
N GLU A 96 6.32 15.33 3.24
CA GLU A 96 6.38 15.05 4.69
C GLU A 96 6.87 16.28 5.47
#